data_AF-A0A754B5H2-F1
#
_entry.id   AF-A0A754B5H2-F1
#
_cell.length_a   1.000
_cell.length_b   1.000
_cell.length_c   1.000
_cell.angle_alpha   90.00
_cell.angle_beta   90.00
_cell.angle_gamma   90.00
#
_symmetry.space_group_name_H-M   'P 1'
#
loop_
_entity.id
_entity.type
_entity.pdbx_description
1 polymer ?
#
loop_
_entity_poly.entity_id
_entity_poly.type
_entity_poly.pdbx_seq_one_letter_code
_entity_poly.pdbx_strand_id
1 'polypeptide(L)'
;MYKITATIIKAGNPPVGWCRYSKEKLTQAQCEEMLFKPKEAGKSFGDSVTVKDFRCERVRERLTEKSLPFDMRVPNELMPKTIEDGYNGTDVQTAEDESDLFNQLGI
;
A
#
# COMPACT_ATOMS: atom_id res chain seq x y z
N MET A 1 5.88 -3.17 7.42
CA MET A 1 4.48 -3.51 7.72
C MET A 1 4.25 -4.99 7.46
N TYR A 2 3.49 -5.70 8.28
CA TYR A 2 3.09 -7.10 8.07
C TYR A 2 1.58 -7.19 7.82
N LYS A 3 1.18 -8.04 6.88
CA LYS A 3 -0.20 -8.43 6.65
C LYS A 3 -0.38 -9.83 7.22
N ILE A 4 -1.32 -9.95 8.16
CA ILE A 4 -1.67 -11.19 8.81
C ILE A 4 -3.04 -11.60 8.28
N THR A 5 -3.15 -12.81 7.73
CA THR A 5 -4.42 -13.39 7.30
C THR A 5 -4.61 -14.74 7.97
N ALA A 6 -5.83 -15.02 8.43
CA ALA A 6 -6.18 -16.32 8.99
C ALA A 6 -7.69 -16.57 8.90
N THR A 7 -8.09 -17.81 9.10
CA THR A 7 -9.48 -18.22 9.26
C THR A 7 -9.78 -18.39 10.74
N ILE A 8 -10.72 -17.60 11.27
CA ILE A 8 -11.15 -17.68 12.66
C ILE A 8 -12.34 -18.64 12.75
N ILE A 9 -12.25 -19.62 13.65
CA ILE A 9 -13.33 -20.52 13.98
C ILE A 9 -13.70 -20.28 15.44
N LYS A 10 -14.95 -19.90 15.69
CA LYS A 10 -15.51 -19.75 17.04
C LYS A 10 -16.61 -20.77 17.25
N ALA A 11 -16.75 -21.25 18.48
CA ALA A 11 -17.83 -22.15 18.85
C ALA A 11 -19.19 -21.53 18.47
N GLY A 12 -20.00 -22.25 17.69
CA GLY A 12 -21.33 -21.81 17.25
C GLY A 12 -21.36 -20.80 16.09
N ASN A 13 -20.22 -20.40 15.52
CA ASN A 13 -20.16 -19.50 14.36
C ASN A 13 -19.47 -20.18 13.16
N PRO A 14 -19.88 -19.84 11.92
CA PRO A 14 -19.18 -20.31 10.74
C PRO A 14 -17.74 -19.75 10.70
N PRO A 15 -16.81 -20.45 10.03
CA PRO A 15 -15.45 -19.96 9.82
C PRO A 15 -15.45 -18.60 9.11
N VAL A 16 -14.72 -17.62 9.66
CA VAL A 16 -14.63 -16.26 9.09
C VAL A 16 -13.20 -15.90 8.72
N GLY A 17 -13.02 -15.37 7.50
CA GLY A 17 -11.74 -14.83 7.06
C GLY A 17 -11.39 -13.56 7.85
N TRP A 18 -10.18 -13.51 8.37
CA TRP A 18 -9.65 -12.41 9.16
C TRP A 18 -8.38 -11.85 8.54
N CYS A 19 -8.28 -10.53 8.47
CA CYS A 19 -7.11 -9.82 7.96
C CYS A 19 -6.77 -8.66 8.88
N ARG A 20 -5.50 -8.55 9.28
CA ARG A 20 -4.98 -7.46 10.10
C ARG A 20 -3.61 -7.00 9.62
N TYR A 21 -3.35 -5.71 9.73
CA TYR A 21 -2.02 -5.14 9.52
C TYR A 21 -1.34 -4.87 10.87
N SER A 22 -0.05 -5.18 10.97
CA SER A 22 0.76 -4.98 12.17
C SER A 22 2.13 -4.43 11.81
N LYS A 23 2.70 -3.57 12.66
CA LYS A 23 4.09 -3.12 12.51
C LYS A 23 5.07 -4.25 12.79
N GLU A 24 4.71 -5.12 13.73
CA GLU A 24 5.51 -6.25 14.20
C GLU A 24 5.01 -7.58 13.63
N LYS A 25 5.92 -8.55 13.51
CA LYS A 25 5.59 -9.91 13.09
C LYS A 25 4.89 -10.62 14.25
N LEU A 26 3.64 -11.00 14.05
CA LEU A 26 2.87 -11.78 15.03
C LEU A 26 2.98 -13.28 14.77
N THR A 27 2.83 -14.06 15.83
CA THR A 27 2.65 -15.52 15.78
C THR A 27 1.16 -15.88 15.83
N GLN A 28 0.84 -17.14 15.52
CA GLN A 28 -0.53 -17.64 15.63
C GLN A 28 -1.05 -17.54 17.07
N ALA A 29 -0.24 -17.94 18.07
CA ALA A 29 -0.62 -17.89 19.48
C ALA A 29 -0.94 -16.47 19.96
N GLN A 30 -0.15 -15.47 19.54
CA GLN A 30 -0.44 -14.06 19.82
C GLN A 30 -1.77 -13.61 19.19
N CYS A 31 -2.10 -14.10 17.99
CA CYS A 31 -3.38 -13.80 17.36
C CYS A 31 -4.54 -14.48 18.09
N GLU A 32 -4.37 -15.71 18.56
CA GLU A 32 -5.37 -16.43 19.37
C GLU A 32 -5.65 -15.69 20.68
N GLU A 33 -4.61 -15.26 21.39
CA GLU A 33 -4.72 -14.49 22.64
C GLU A 33 -5.42 -13.14 22.42
N MET A 34 -5.14 -12.46 21.32
CA MET A 34 -5.80 -11.21 20.94
C MET A 34 -7.29 -11.39 20.57
N LEU A 35 -7.66 -12.54 20.00
CA LEU A 35 -9.02 -12.83 19.55
C LEU A 35 -9.88 -13.47 20.64
N PHE A 36 -9.23 -14.08 21.63
CA PHE A 36 -9.86 -14.63 22.81
C PHE A 36 -10.48 -13.50 23.65
N LYS A 37 -11.78 -13.63 23.94
CA LYS A 37 -12.45 -12.75 24.91
C LYS A 37 -12.52 -13.48 26.26
N PRO A 38 -11.94 -12.92 27.34
CA PRO A 38 -12.08 -13.52 28.66
C PRO A 38 -13.54 -13.56 29.08
N LYS A 39 -13.88 -14.57 29.88
CA LYS A 39 -15.22 -14.89 30.34
C LYS A 39 -15.85 -13.68 31.07
N GLU A 40 -16.88 -13.07 30.49
CA GLU A 40 -17.74 -12.11 31.21
C GLU A 40 -18.59 -12.87 32.24
N ALA A 41 -18.75 -12.29 33.43
CA ALA A 41 -19.61 -12.85 34.47
C ALA A 41 -21.06 -12.97 33.95
N GLY A 42 -21.56 -14.20 33.81
CA GLY A 42 -22.93 -14.50 33.35
C GLY A 42 -23.05 -15.23 32.02
N LYS A 43 -21.96 -15.42 31.23
CA LYS A 43 -21.95 -16.27 30.04
C LYS A 43 -21.35 -17.66 30.33
N SER A 44 -22.07 -18.71 29.96
CA SER A 44 -21.77 -20.11 30.26
C SER A 44 -20.56 -20.67 29.50
N PHE A 45 -20.11 -20.03 28.41
CA PHE A 45 -18.97 -20.48 27.61
C PHE A 45 -18.06 -19.29 27.28
N GLY A 46 -16.76 -19.40 27.57
CA GLY A 46 -15.76 -18.52 26.97
C GLY A 46 -15.60 -18.92 25.51
N ASP A 47 -15.52 -17.93 24.60
CA ASP A 47 -15.34 -18.22 23.18
C ASP A 47 -13.94 -18.81 22.95
N SER A 48 -13.85 -20.15 22.90
CA SER A 48 -12.65 -20.80 22.40
C SER A 48 -12.48 -20.42 20.93
N VAL A 49 -11.41 -19.70 20.62
CA VAL A 49 -11.09 -19.27 19.26
C VAL A 49 -9.99 -20.17 18.72
N THR A 50 -10.25 -20.83 17.59
CA THR A 50 -9.23 -21.55 16.84
C THR A 50 -8.86 -20.75 15.61
N VAL A 51 -7.56 -20.54 15.38
CA VAL A 51 -7.03 -19.88 14.19
C VAL A 51 -6.48 -20.94 13.24
N LYS A 52 -6.96 -20.95 11.99
CA LYS A 52 -6.46 -21.82 10.91
C LYS A 52 -5.92 -20.98 9.74
N ASP A 53 -5.16 -21.61 8.86
CA ASP A 53 -4.60 -20.99 7.64
C ASP A 53 -3.80 -19.70 7.92
N PHE A 54 -3.12 -19.66 9.07
CA PHE A 54 -2.38 -18.49 9.51
C PHE A 54 -1.23 -18.17 8.55
N ARG A 55 -1.21 -16.94 8.04
CA ARG A 55 -0.10 -16.38 7.25
C ARG A 55 0.25 -15.00 7.77
N CYS A 56 1.53 -14.74 7.92
CA CYS A 56 2.08 -13.45 8.33
C CYS A 56 3.17 -13.05 7.32
N GLU A 57 2.80 -12.17 6.39
CA GLU A 57 3.63 -11.79 5.26
C GLU A 57 4.15 -10.37 5.45
N ARG A 58 5.46 -10.17 5.24
CA ARG A 58 6.03 -8.82 5.22
C ARG A 58 5.50 -8.11 3.97
N VAL A 59 4.67 -7.11 4.18
CA VAL A 59 4.28 -6.18 3.12
C VAL A 59 5.52 -5.33 2.86
N ARG A 60 6.25 -5.68 1.80
CA ARG A 60 7.12 -4.71 1.14
C ARG A 60 6.19 -3.62 0.65
N GLU A 61 6.53 -2.36 0.89
CA GLU A 61 5.88 -1.24 0.23
C GLU A 61 5.99 -1.47 -1.28
N ARG A 62 5.00 -2.16 -1.85
CA ARG A 62 4.60 -1.86 -3.22
C ARG A 62 3.92 -0.52 -3.07
N LEU A 63 4.71 0.52 -3.30
CA LEU A 63 4.29 1.87 -3.65
C LEU A 63 2.84 2.09 -3.25
N THR A 64 2.66 2.53 -2.01
CA THR A 64 1.39 3.07 -1.53
C THR A 64 0.95 4.29 -2.35
N GLU A 65 1.84 4.79 -3.19
CA GLU A 65 1.61 5.78 -4.22
C GLU A 65 1.01 5.10 -5.45
N LYS A 66 -0.10 5.63 -5.97
CA LYS A 66 -0.70 5.21 -7.24
C LYS A 66 0.16 5.66 -8.44
N SER A 67 1.48 5.59 -8.31
CA SER A 67 2.48 6.07 -9.25
C SER A 67 3.50 4.96 -9.54
N LEU A 68 4.17 5.12 -10.67
CA LEU A 68 5.33 4.30 -11.00
C LEU A 68 6.53 4.78 -10.17
N PRO A 69 7.46 3.89 -9.79
CA PRO A 69 8.73 4.29 -9.21
C PRO A 69 9.49 5.25 -10.11
N PHE A 70 10.24 6.16 -9.48
CA PHE A 70 11.25 6.95 -10.16
C PHE A 70 12.24 6.04 -10.91
N ASP A 71 12.76 6.54 -12.03
CA ASP A 71 13.78 5.90 -12.86
C ASP A 71 13.39 4.52 -13.46
N MET A 72 12.10 4.17 -13.47
CA MET A 72 11.62 2.90 -14.04
C MET A 72 11.67 2.87 -15.59
N ARG A 73 11.92 4.01 -16.26
CA ARG A 73 12.10 4.09 -17.73
C ARG A 73 13.15 5.12 -18.12
N VAL A 74 13.91 4.80 -19.16
CA VAL A 74 14.69 5.78 -19.93
C VAL A 74 13.72 6.59 -20.79
N PRO A 75 13.89 7.92 -20.93
CA PRO A 75 13.11 8.72 -21.85
C PRO A 75 13.11 8.12 -23.26
N ASN A 76 12.02 8.30 -24.02
CA ASN A 76 11.96 7.90 -25.43
C ASN A 76 13.03 8.64 -26.26
N GLU A 77 13.26 8.25 -27.52
CA GLU A 77 14.32 8.88 -28.34
C GLU A 77 14.13 10.39 -28.62
N LEU A 78 12.92 10.92 -28.46
CA LEU A 78 12.62 12.34 -28.70
C LEU A 78 13.08 13.22 -27.53
N MET A 79 12.87 12.77 -26.30
CA MET A 79 13.17 13.54 -25.09
C MET A 79 14.66 13.95 -24.98
N PRO A 80 15.66 13.06 -25.17
CA PRO A 80 17.07 13.45 -25.15
C PRO A 80 17.40 14.49 -26.22
N LYS A 81 16.83 14.37 -27.42
CA LYS A 81 17.05 15.33 -28.51
C LYS A 81 16.51 16.72 -28.15
N THR A 82 15.29 16.79 -27.63
CA THR A 82 14.70 18.06 -27.18
C THR A 82 15.50 18.69 -26.04
N ILE A 83 16.07 17.87 -25.14
CA ILE A 83 16.98 18.34 -24.09
C ILE A 83 18.28 18.90 -24.69
N GLU A 84 18.89 18.20 -25.64
CA GLU A 84 20.10 18.64 -26.35
C GLU A 84 19.86 19.95 -27.13
N ASP A 85 18.75 20.06 -27.85
CA ASP A 85 18.36 21.28 -28.56
C ASP A 85 18.21 22.46 -27.58
N GLY A 86 17.56 22.22 -26.43
CA GLY A 86 17.45 23.19 -25.35
C GLY A 86 18.80 23.66 -24.80
N TYR A 87 19.74 22.75 -24.57
CA TYR A 87 21.11 23.12 -24.15
C TYR A 87 21.86 23.90 -25.23
N ASN A 88 21.62 23.59 -26.49
CA ASN A 88 22.20 24.28 -27.64
C ASN A 88 21.49 25.60 -27.97
N GLY A 89 20.42 25.96 -27.24
CA GLY A 89 19.61 27.15 -27.51
C GLY A 89 18.81 27.08 -28.81
N THR A 90 18.63 25.88 -29.36
CA THR A 90 17.83 25.63 -30.57
C THR A 90 16.40 25.34 -30.15
N ASP A 91 15.42 25.95 -30.83
CA ASP A 91 13.98 25.77 -30.53
C ASP A 91 13.59 26.13 -29.09
N VAL A 92 14.29 27.11 -28.50
CA VAL A 92 13.99 27.66 -27.18
C VAL A 92 13.19 28.96 -27.31
N GLN A 93 12.05 29.03 -26.63
CA GLN A 93 11.19 30.22 -26.58
C GLN A 93 11.23 30.83 -25.17
N THR A 94 11.07 32.15 -25.09
CA THR A 94 11.07 32.90 -23.83
C THR A 94 9.70 33.51 -23.59
N ALA A 95 9.25 33.51 -22.34
CA ALA A 95 8.06 34.23 -21.90
C ALA A 95 8.45 35.30 -20.87
N GLU A 96 7.73 36.42 -20.87
CA GLU A 96 7.96 37.52 -19.91
C GLU A 96 7.44 37.15 -18.52
N ASP A 97 6.30 36.45 -18.46
CA ASP A 97 5.65 36.01 -17.22
C ASP A 97 4.77 34.75 -17.44
N GLU A 98 4.11 34.32 -16.36
CA GLU A 98 3.21 33.15 -16.37
C GLU A 98 2.01 33.32 -17.32
N SER A 99 1.45 34.53 -17.41
CA SER A 99 0.30 34.79 -18.27
C SER A 99 0.69 34.75 -19.74
N ASP A 100 1.83 35.35 -20.09
CA ASP A 100 2.42 35.28 -21.43
C ASP A 100 2.74 33.83 -21.82
N LEU A 101 3.33 33.05 -20.92
CA LEU A 101 3.62 31.62 -21.16
C LEU A 101 2.35 30.83 -21.52
N PHE A 102 1.27 30.96 -20.73
CA PHE A 102 0.04 30.23 -21.01
C PHE A 102 -0.66 30.69 -22.29
N ASN A 103 -0.62 31.99 -22.59
CA ASN A 103 -1.11 32.53 -23.86
C ASN A 103 -0.35 31.94 -25.06
N GLN A 104 0.98 31.85 -25.00
CA GLN A 104 1.80 31.23 -26.04
C GLN A 104 1.53 29.73 -26.20
N LEU A 105 1.22 29.03 -25.10
CA LEU A 105 0.88 27.60 -25.10
C LEU A 105 -0.58 27.31 -25.47
N GLY A 106 -1.45 28.33 -25.50
CA GLY A 106 -2.87 28.19 -25.83
C GLY A 106 -3.66 27.38 -24.80
N ILE A 107 -3.26 27.44 -23.51
CA ILE A 107 -3.90 26.75 -22.38
C ILE A 107 -4.42 27.72 -21.32
#